data_AF-A0A9P8E929-F1
#
_entry.id   AF-A0A9P8E929-F1
#
_cell.length_a   1.000
_cell.length_b   1.000
_cell.length_c   1.000
_cell.angle_alpha   90.00
_cell.angle_beta   90.00
_cell.angle_gamma   90.00
#
_symmetry.space_group_name_H-M   'P 1'
#
loop_
_entity.id
_entity.type
_entity.pdbx_description
1 polymer ?
#
loop_
_entity_poly.entity_id
_entity_poly.type
_entity_poly.pdbx_seq_one_letter_code
_entity_poly.pdbx_strand_id
1 'polypeptide(L)'
;MQCRSRKQWNIKAAYKLLFDVRHLNERTTSPPSAGQIPRKVLFAFVTSRLLKLLFYWLLTAHLFTPLIPLIFGPVEPWEFDSYAQTYLRRLPLLDTREPVTIRETLIRAVFTVRWIWLNFVDVDAAHTFLSIVFVGILRLDTPEEWPPVFGSPLKAYSLSQYWGRFWHRLVYRPYLGLARVVANKLHYNYLGLRFEKCFLAFMTFLISGMAHVIVSLQEGNIVEAVDDVAFYCMNFLVIAIEGMVIGAASPLRPFLPRLCWKAVGFVWVFTFWFWAAPKWAYHEVHEELLKEVERRNRAQGLQMISSLLGMN
;
A
#
# COMPACT_ATOMS: atom_id res chain seq x y z
N MET A 1 29.72 49.04 16.65
CA MET A 1 28.60 48.20 17.14
C MET A 1 27.84 47.63 15.94
N GLN A 2 28.13 46.40 15.52
CA GLN A 2 27.34 45.71 14.48
C GLN A 2 26.12 45.08 15.15
N CYS A 3 24.95 45.69 14.92
CA CYS A 3 23.67 45.15 15.36
C CYS A 3 23.42 43.84 14.61
N ARG A 4 23.57 42.69 15.31
CA ARG A 4 23.17 41.38 14.79
C ARG A 4 21.66 41.42 14.53
N SER A 5 21.30 41.62 13.27
CA SER A 5 19.95 41.37 12.76
C SER A 5 19.48 39.99 13.26
N ARG A 6 18.48 39.96 14.14
CA ARG A 6 17.79 38.72 14.52
C ARG A 6 17.19 38.15 13.23
N LYS A 7 17.70 37.01 12.77
CA LYS A 7 17.07 36.23 11.69
C LYS A 7 15.59 36.06 12.04
N GLN A 8 14.70 36.75 11.31
CA GLN A 8 13.27 36.53 11.40
C GLN A 8 12.99 35.10 10.93
N TRP A 9 12.49 34.26 11.82
CA TRP A 9 12.07 32.91 11.50
C TRP A 9 10.81 32.97 10.63
N ASN A 10 10.94 32.57 9.37
CA ASN A 10 9.79 32.44 8.49
C ASN A 10 9.15 31.07 8.71
N ILE A 11 8.04 31.04 9.46
CA ILE A 11 7.29 29.81 9.79
C ILE A 11 6.88 29.07 8.50
N LYS A 12 6.49 29.78 7.45
CA LYS A 12 6.16 29.16 6.16
C LYS A 12 7.37 28.48 5.53
N ALA A 13 8.55 29.11 5.57
CA ALA A 13 9.78 28.49 5.07
C ALA A 13 10.19 27.26 5.90
N ALA A 14 10.05 27.31 7.24
CA ALA A 14 10.30 26.18 8.11
C ALA A 14 9.34 25.01 7.84
N TYR A 15 8.04 25.31 7.67
CA TYR A 15 7.03 24.35 7.24
C TYR A 15 7.41 23.69 5.90
N LYS A 16 7.78 24.49 4.89
CA LYS A 16 8.19 23.98 3.58
C LYS A 16 9.40 23.06 3.67
N LEU A 17 10.39 23.41 4.50
CA LEU A 17 11.56 22.57 4.70
C LEU A 17 11.22 21.25 5.40
N LEU A 18 10.35 21.30 6.40
CA LEU A 18 9.94 20.13 7.17
C LEU A 18 9.11 19.14 6.32
N PHE A 19 8.24 19.67 5.45
CA PHE A 19 7.30 18.88 4.65
C PHE A 19 7.75 18.64 3.20
N ASP A 20 8.94 19.10 2.78
CA ASP A 20 9.56 18.70 1.51
C ASP A 20 10.20 17.30 1.59
N VAL A 21 9.39 16.32 1.99
CA VAL A 21 9.74 14.91 2.18
C VAL A 21 10.30 14.28 0.91
N ARG A 22 9.96 14.84 -0.26
CA ARG A 22 10.38 14.36 -1.58
C ARG A 22 11.54 15.15 -2.19
N HIS A 23 12.05 16.17 -1.51
CA HIS A 23 12.97 17.20 -2.03
C HIS A 23 12.63 17.63 -3.46
N LEU A 24 11.38 18.01 -3.69
CA LEU A 24 10.90 18.47 -5.00
C LEU A 24 11.61 19.77 -5.42
N ASN A 25 12.09 20.54 -4.44
CA ASN A 25 12.69 21.86 -4.65
C ASN A 25 14.22 21.86 -4.84
N GLU A 26 14.90 20.71 -4.82
CA GLU A 26 16.37 20.64 -5.05
C GLU A 26 16.80 21.19 -6.42
N ARG A 27 15.89 21.30 -7.40
CA ARG A 27 16.17 21.88 -8.72
C ARG A 27 15.89 23.39 -8.83
N THR A 28 15.30 24.00 -7.81
CA THR A 28 14.85 25.39 -7.86
C THR A 28 15.50 26.13 -6.70
N THR A 29 16.71 26.66 -6.92
CA THR A 29 17.45 27.49 -5.95
C THR A 29 16.80 28.85 -5.68
N SER A 30 15.58 29.06 -6.17
CA SER A 30 14.79 30.26 -5.96
C SER A 30 13.51 29.84 -5.25
N PRO A 31 13.17 30.39 -4.07
CA PRO A 31 11.81 30.23 -3.55
C PRO A 31 10.87 30.67 -4.67
N PRO A 32 9.81 29.90 -5.00
CA PRO A 32 8.84 30.37 -5.98
C PRO A 32 8.42 31.76 -5.53
N SER A 33 8.66 32.75 -6.39
CA SER A 33 8.19 34.12 -6.18
C SER A 33 6.75 34.01 -5.74
N ALA A 34 6.37 34.75 -4.70
CA ALA A 34 5.03 34.77 -4.11
C ALA A 34 3.95 35.31 -5.08
N GLY A 35 3.92 34.82 -6.32
CA GLY A 35 2.84 34.99 -7.25
C GLY A 35 1.67 34.17 -6.71
N GLN A 36 0.58 34.85 -6.40
CA GLN A 36 -0.67 34.21 -6.02
C GLN A 36 -1.08 33.24 -7.14
N ILE A 37 -1.34 31.98 -6.78
CA ILE A 37 -1.84 30.97 -7.72
C ILE A 37 -3.12 31.53 -8.36
N PRO A 38 -3.23 31.56 -9.70
CA PRO A 38 -4.43 32.06 -10.35
C PRO A 38 -5.67 31.30 -9.87
N ARG A 39 -6.74 32.02 -9.52
CA ARG A 39 -7.98 31.40 -8.99
C ARG A 39 -8.53 30.29 -9.90
N LYS A 40 -8.38 30.43 -11.22
CA LYS A 40 -8.78 29.43 -12.22
C LYS A 40 -8.00 28.12 -12.06
N VAL A 41 -6.67 28.20 -11.86
CA VAL A 41 -5.81 27.02 -11.65
C VAL A 41 -6.17 26.34 -10.33
N LEU A 42 -6.38 27.13 -9.27
CA LEU A 42 -6.78 26.61 -7.97
C LEU A 42 -8.15 25.90 -8.03
N PHE A 43 -9.14 26.52 -8.68
CA PHE A 43 -10.46 25.94 -8.84
C PHE A 43 -10.39 24.64 -9.64
N ALA A 44 -9.71 24.63 -10.79
CA ALA A 44 -9.53 23.42 -11.60
C ALA A 44 -8.83 22.30 -10.81
N PHE A 45 -7.80 22.63 -10.02
CA PHE A 45 -7.13 21.68 -9.15
C PHE A 45 -8.11 21.07 -8.13
N VAL A 46 -8.79 21.89 -7.34
CA VAL A 46 -9.72 21.41 -6.31
C VAL A 46 -10.86 20.59 -6.92
N THR A 47 -11.47 21.05 -8.01
CA THR A 47 -12.52 20.31 -8.73
C THR A 47 -12.01 18.95 -9.21
N SER A 48 -10.81 18.87 -9.80
CA SER A 48 -10.25 17.60 -10.26
C SER A 48 -10.03 16.60 -9.10
N ARG A 49 -9.61 17.09 -7.93
CA ARG A 49 -9.38 16.28 -6.73
C ARG A 49 -10.70 15.79 -6.14
N LEU A 50 -11.73 16.62 -6.09
CA LEU A 50 -13.06 16.23 -5.65
C LEU A 50 -13.69 15.19 -6.58
N LEU A 51 -13.59 15.38 -7.90
CA LEU A 51 -14.08 14.39 -8.88
C LEU A 51 -13.37 13.04 -8.72
N LYS A 52 -12.06 13.05 -8.44
CA LYS A 52 -11.29 11.83 -8.16
C LYS A 52 -11.76 11.12 -6.89
N LEU A 53 -12.01 11.86 -5.79
CA LEU A 53 -12.55 11.28 -4.56
C LEU A 53 -13.95 10.70 -4.77
N LEU A 54 -14.80 11.39 -5.53
CA LEU A 54 -16.13 10.88 -5.89
C LEU A 54 -16.02 9.59 -6.70
N PHE A 55 -15.13 9.54 -7.69
CA PHE A 55 -14.88 8.35 -8.49
C PHE A 55 -14.39 7.17 -7.63
N TYR A 56 -13.47 7.40 -6.70
CA TYR A 56 -13.02 6.38 -5.74
C TYR A 56 -14.15 5.89 -4.85
N TRP A 57 -14.96 6.80 -4.30
CA TRP A 57 -16.11 6.42 -3.49
C TRP A 57 -17.10 5.57 -4.29
N LEU A 58 -17.45 5.97 -5.52
CA LEU A 58 -18.38 5.23 -6.38
C LEU A 58 -17.88 3.82 -6.69
N LEU A 59 -16.60 3.67 -7.10
CA LEU A 59 -16.03 2.37 -7.39
C LEU A 59 -15.91 1.51 -6.13
N THR A 60 -15.46 2.06 -5.02
CA THR A 60 -15.34 1.28 -3.79
C THR A 60 -16.71 0.85 -3.29
N ALA A 61 -17.67 1.77 -3.14
CA ALA A 61 -18.99 1.47 -2.59
C ALA A 61 -19.84 0.55 -3.48
N HIS A 62 -19.80 0.73 -4.80
CA HIS A 62 -20.73 0.04 -5.71
C HIS A 62 -20.10 -1.09 -6.53
N LEU A 63 -18.76 -1.15 -6.63
CA LEU A 63 -18.08 -2.23 -7.36
C LEU A 63 -17.28 -3.11 -6.42
N PHE A 64 -16.31 -2.58 -5.67
CA PHE A 64 -15.32 -3.38 -4.94
C PHE A 64 -15.80 -3.92 -3.58
N THR A 65 -16.59 -3.15 -2.82
CA THR A 65 -17.17 -3.61 -1.55
C THR A 65 -18.14 -4.78 -1.76
N PRO A 66 -19.13 -4.70 -2.67
CA PRO A 66 -20.07 -5.81 -2.88
C PRO A 66 -19.50 -6.94 -3.74
N LEU A 67 -18.29 -6.81 -4.31
CA LEU A 67 -17.77 -7.72 -5.34
C LEU A 67 -17.79 -9.21 -4.94
N ILE A 68 -17.22 -9.52 -3.77
CA ILE A 68 -17.13 -10.90 -3.28
C ILE A 68 -18.51 -11.46 -2.92
N PRO A 69 -19.33 -10.80 -2.07
CA PRO A 69 -20.65 -11.35 -1.73
C PRO A 69 -21.60 -11.42 -2.92
N LEU A 70 -21.48 -10.53 -3.91
CA LEU A 70 -22.30 -10.57 -5.12
C LEU A 70 -21.99 -11.78 -6.01
N ILE A 71 -20.70 -12.16 -6.11
CA ILE A 71 -20.27 -13.27 -6.98
C ILE A 71 -20.34 -14.63 -6.26
N PHE A 72 -20.06 -14.67 -4.95
CA PHE A 72 -19.84 -15.91 -4.20
C PHE A 72 -20.78 -16.11 -3.01
N GLY A 73 -21.76 -15.22 -2.80
CA GLY A 73 -22.69 -15.26 -1.67
C GLY A 73 -23.60 -16.51 -1.65
N PRO A 74 -23.94 -17.04 -0.46
CA PRO A 74 -23.47 -16.62 0.86
C PRO A 74 -22.01 -16.98 1.10
N VAL A 75 -21.30 -16.06 1.76
CA VAL A 75 -19.88 -16.20 2.09
C VAL A 75 -19.75 -16.48 3.57
N GLU A 76 -18.93 -17.45 3.91
CA GLU A 76 -18.88 -18.02 5.25
C GLU A 76 -17.53 -17.75 5.93
N PRO A 77 -17.49 -17.64 7.29
CA PRO A 77 -16.27 -17.29 7.99
C PRO A 77 -15.08 -18.22 7.68
N TRP A 78 -15.31 -19.53 7.62
CA TRP A 78 -14.24 -20.52 7.38
C TRP A 78 -13.53 -20.37 6.03
N GLU A 79 -14.10 -19.61 5.09
CA GLU A 79 -13.45 -19.33 3.81
C GLU A 79 -12.25 -18.37 3.93
N PHE A 80 -12.10 -17.70 5.09
CA PHE A 80 -11.03 -16.76 5.42
C PHE A 80 -10.29 -17.13 6.70
N ASP A 81 -10.42 -18.35 7.19
CA ASP A 81 -9.73 -18.77 8.41
C ASP A 81 -8.22 -18.97 8.20
N SER A 82 -7.52 -19.37 9.26
CA SER A 82 -6.08 -19.66 9.19
C SER A 82 -5.76 -20.85 8.27
N TYR A 83 -6.70 -21.78 8.07
CA TYR A 83 -6.54 -22.92 7.18
C TYR A 83 -6.56 -22.47 5.72
N ALA A 84 -7.47 -21.58 5.35
CA ALA A 84 -7.56 -20.95 4.03
C ALA A 84 -6.24 -20.27 3.65
N GLN A 85 -5.47 -19.72 4.59
CA GLN A 85 -4.17 -19.08 4.34
C GLN A 85 -3.06 -20.05 3.89
N THR A 86 -3.23 -21.35 4.06
CA THR A 86 -2.23 -22.39 3.74
C THR A 86 -2.32 -22.93 2.30
N TYR A 87 -2.98 -22.20 1.38
CA TYR A 87 -3.24 -22.55 -0.02
C TYR A 87 -2.17 -23.39 -0.72
N LEU A 88 -0.90 -22.94 -0.76
CA LEU A 88 0.16 -23.67 -1.48
C LEU A 88 0.46 -25.05 -0.89
N ARG A 89 0.29 -25.24 0.42
CA ARG A 89 0.48 -26.53 1.10
C ARG A 89 -0.66 -27.51 0.85
N ARG A 90 -1.81 -27.00 0.37
CA ARG A 90 -3.05 -27.74 0.13
C ARG A 90 -3.35 -27.93 -1.36
N LEU A 91 -2.36 -27.68 -2.21
CA LEU A 91 -2.48 -28.00 -3.63
C LEU A 91 -2.73 -29.50 -3.78
N PRO A 92 -3.62 -29.93 -4.71
CA PRO A 92 -4.00 -31.34 -4.86
C PRO A 92 -2.82 -32.32 -5.05
N LEU A 93 -1.66 -31.80 -5.49
CA LEU A 93 -0.42 -32.56 -5.67
C LEU A 93 0.27 -32.98 -4.36
N LEU A 94 -0.15 -32.46 -3.20
CA LEU A 94 0.56 -32.62 -1.91
C LEU A 94 -0.13 -33.54 -0.89
N ASP A 95 -1.04 -34.43 -1.33
CA ASP A 95 -1.80 -35.41 -0.52
C ASP A 95 -2.30 -34.84 0.83
N THR A 96 -3.30 -33.95 0.73
CA THR A 96 -3.88 -33.25 1.88
C THR A 96 -5.32 -33.68 2.12
N ARG A 97 -5.71 -33.76 3.40
CA ARG A 97 -7.07 -34.15 3.83
C ARG A 97 -8.19 -33.30 3.20
N GLU A 98 -7.95 -32.00 2.99
CA GLU A 98 -8.91 -31.10 2.36
C GLU A 98 -8.18 -30.25 1.29
N PRO A 99 -8.16 -30.73 0.03
CA PRO A 99 -7.47 -30.03 -1.06
C PRO A 99 -8.17 -28.72 -1.42
N VAL A 100 -7.39 -27.77 -1.96
CA VAL A 100 -7.89 -26.48 -2.47
C VAL A 100 -9.01 -26.70 -3.49
N THR A 101 -10.10 -25.96 -3.32
CA THR A 101 -11.24 -25.98 -4.25
C THR A 101 -11.12 -24.87 -5.31
N ILE A 102 -11.85 -25.05 -6.43
CA ILE A 102 -11.97 -23.99 -7.45
C ILE A 102 -12.63 -22.74 -6.85
N ARG A 103 -13.64 -22.92 -5.98
CA ARG A 103 -14.32 -21.81 -5.28
C ARG A 103 -13.33 -20.99 -4.46
N GLU A 104 -12.51 -21.64 -3.63
CA GLU A 104 -11.46 -20.97 -2.84
C GLU A 104 -10.49 -20.20 -3.75
N THR A 105 -10.06 -20.82 -4.85
CA THR A 105 -9.14 -20.20 -5.82
C THR A 105 -9.74 -18.92 -6.43
N LEU A 106 -11.01 -18.97 -6.82
CA LEU A 106 -11.71 -17.83 -7.41
C LEU A 106 -11.97 -16.72 -6.39
N ILE A 107 -12.42 -17.06 -5.18
CA ILE A 107 -12.59 -16.10 -4.08
C ILE A 107 -11.27 -15.40 -3.79
N ARG A 108 -10.19 -16.17 -3.65
CA ARG A 108 -8.84 -15.64 -3.40
C ARG A 108 -8.37 -14.73 -4.52
N ALA A 109 -8.59 -15.09 -5.79
CA ALA A 109 -8.22 -14.25 -6.92
C ALA A 109 -8.95 -12.90 -6.91
N VAL A 110 -10.28 -12.92 -6.71
CA VAL A 110 -11.09 -11.70 -6.61
C VAL A 110 -10.71 -10.88 -5.38
N PHE A 111 -10.45 -11.54 -4.25
CA PHE A 111 -9.97 -10.92 -3.03
C PHE A 111 -8.67 -10.17 -3.25
N THR A 112 -7.69 -10.77 -3.95
CA THR A 112 -6.41 -10.11 -4.24
C THR A 112 -6.61 -8.83 -5.05
N VAL A 113 -7.45 -8.85 -6.09
CA VAL A 113 -7.74 -7.65 -6.89
C VAL A 113 -8.42 -6.57 -6.03
N ARG A 114 -9.42 -6.96 -5.23
CA ARG A 114 -10.10 -6.06 -4.30
C ARG A 114 -9.15 -5.47 -3.28
N TRP A 115 -8.29 -6.28 -2.68
CA TRP A 115 -7.33 -5.86 -1.67
C TRP A 115 -6.33 -4.84 -2.21
N ILE A 116 -5.77 -5.08 -3.42
CA ILE A 116 -4.88 -4.11 -4.08
C ILE A 116 -5.61 -2.78 -4.34
N TRP A 117 -6.85 -2.84 -4.80
CA TRP A 117 -7.67 -1.64 -5.06
C TRP A 117 -7.90 -0.83 -3.80
N LEU A 118 -8.38 -1.47 -2.72
CA LEU A 118 -8.71 -0.78 -1.47
C LEU A 118 -7.47 -0.09 -0.87
N ASN A 119 -6.36 -0.81 -0.75
CA ASN A 119 -5.12 -0.22 -0.23
C ASN A 119 -4.58 0.93 -1.11
N PHE A 120 -4.73 0.84 -2.43
CA PHE A 120 -4.38 1.92 -3.34
C PHE A 120 -5.26 3.16 -3.11
N VAL A 121 -6.59 2.95 -3.04
CA VAL A 121 -7.56 4.02 -2.85
C VAL A 121 -7.38 4.68 -1.48
N ASP A 122 -7.18 3.93 -0.41
CA ASP A 122 -7.07 4.49 0.95
C ASP A 122 -5.92 5.51 1.04
N VAL A 123 -4.73 5.13 0.56
CA VAL A 123 -3.54 6.00 0.58
C VAL A 123 -3.72 7.20 -0.36
N ASP A 124 -4.19 6.98 -1.60
CA ASP A 124 -4.28 8.05 -2.58
C ASP A 124 -5.47 8.98 -2.34
N ALA A 125 -6.56 8.50 -1.74
CA ALA A 125 -7.69 9.30 -1.30
C ALA A 125 -7.29 10.19 -0.13
N ALA A 126 -6.59 9.66 0.88
CA ALA A 126 -6.06 10.47 1.98
C ALA A 126 -5.11 11.57 1.46
N HIS A 127 -4.18 11.23 0.56
CA HIS A 127 -3.30 12.21 -0.08
C HIS A 127 -4.07 13.25 -0.90
N THR A 128 -5.09 12.81 -1.65
CA THR A 128 -5.94 13.69 -2.46
C THR A 128 -6.75 14.65 -1.57
N PHE A 129 -7.32 14.16 -0.47
CA PHE A 129 -8.03 14.97 0.50
C PHE A 129 -7.11 16.02 1.14
N LEU A 130 -5.94 15.61 1.65
CA LEU A 130 -4.97 16.54 2.23
C LEU A 130 -4.52 17.59 1.20
N SER A 131 -4.37 17.23 -0.08
CA SER A 131 -4.03 18.20 -1.12
C SER A 131 -5.10 19.29 -1.29
N ILE A 132 -6.39 18.97 -1.11
CA ILE A 132 -7.48 19.95 -1.13
C ILE A 132 -7.36 20.90 0.07
N VAL A 133 -7.06 20.36 1.26
CA VAL A 133 -6.89 21.15 2.48
C VAL A 133 -5.71 22.11 2.34
N PHE A 134 -4.51 21.61 2.02
CA PHE A 134 -3.29 22.42 2.04
C PHE A 134 -3.15 23.37 0.84
N VAL A 135 -3.60 22.97 -0.35
CA VAL A 135 -3.55 23.82 -1.57
C VAL A 135 -4.80 24.69 -1.66
N GLY A 136 -5.98 24.09 -1.54
CA GLY A 136 -7.28 24.73 -1.77
C GLY A 136 -7.73 25.66 -0.63
N ILE A 137 -7.76 25.12 0.58
CA ILE A 137 -8.34 25.81 1.76
C ILE A 137 -7.29 26.70 2.42
N LEU A 138 -6.18 26.11 2.85
CA LEU A 138 -5.14 26.80 3.63
C LEU A 138 -4.20 27.63 2.76
N ARG A 139 -4.12 27.34 1.44
CA ARG A 139 -3.23 28.01 0.48
C ARG A 139 -1.76 28.07 0.94
N LEU A 140 -1.35 27.04 1.66
CA LEU A 140 0.03 26.87 2.11
C LEU A 140 0.91 26.34 0.98
N ASP A 141 0.32 25.50 0.13
CA ASP A 141 0.99 24.77 -0.94
C ASP A 141 0.48 25.10 -2.34
N THR A 142 1.29 24.77 -3.34
CA THR A 142 0.94 24.82 -4.75
C THR A 142 0.60 23.42 -5.28
N PRO A 143 -0.21 23.31 -6.36
CA PRO A 143 -0.51 22.03 -7.00
C PRO A 143 0.71 21.16 -7.31
N GLU A 144 1.83 21.78 -7.67
CA GLU A 144 3.08 21.12 -8.06
C GLU A 144 3.82 20.49 -6.89
N GLU A 145 3.54 20.93 -5.65
CA GLU A 145 4.09 20.35 -4.41
C GLU A 145 3.33 19.08 -3.97
N TRP A 146 2.18 18.80 -4.60
CA TRP A 146 1.34 17.63 -4.35
C TRP A 146 1.29 16.63 -5.53
N PRO A 147 2.43 16.15 -6.08
CA PRO A 147 2.40 15.16 -7.13
C PRO A 147 1.81 13.83 -6.64
N PRO A 148 1.34 12.98 -7.58
CA PRO A 148 0.78 11.67 -7.27
C PRO A 148 1.68 10.83 -6.36
N VAL A 149 1.07 10.16 -5.37
CA VAL A 149 1.79 9.25 -4.44
C VAL A 149 2.12 7.92 -5.09
N PHE A 150 1.35 7.51 -6.09
CA PHE A 150 1.62 6.33 -6.90
C PHE A 150 2.24 6.69 -8.26
N GLY A 151 3.03 5.78 -8.79
CA GLY A 151 3.50 5.83 -10.17
C GLY A 151 2.51 5.21 -11.15
N SER A 152 2.97 4.92 -12.36
CA SER A 152 2.13 4.26 -13.37
C SER A 152 2.00 2.76 -13.07
N PRO A 153 0.77 2.21 -12.98
CA PRO A 153 0.55 0.77 -12.77
C PRO A 153 1.09 -0.06 -13.94
N LEU A 154 1.21 0.51 -15.14
CA LEU A 154 1.79 -0.14 -16.33
C LEU A 154 3.29 -0.48 -16.18
N LYS A 155 3.94 0.02 -15.13
CA LYS A 155 5.33 -0.29 -14.79
C LYS A 155 5.45 -1.38 -13.73
N ALA A 156 4.36 -1.85 -13.13
CA ALA A 156 4.36 -2.77 -12.01
C ALA A 156 4.37 -4.26 -12.44
N TYR A 157 5.22 -4.61 -13.42
CA TYR A 157 5.36 -6.00 -13.93
C TYR A 157 6.57 -6.73 -13.33
N SER A 158 7.10 -6.26 -12.21
CA SER A 158 8.04 -6.98 -11.36
C SER A 158 7.89 -6.41 -9.95
N LEU A 159 8.19 -7.17 -8.90
CA LEU A 159 8.08 -6.71 -7.52
C LEU A 159 9.05 -5.56 -7.23
N SER A 160 10.26 -5.59 -7.79
CA SER A 160 11.19 -4.46 -7.72
C SER A 160 10.58 -3.19 -8.32
N GLN A 161 9.88 -3.29 -9.46
CA GLN A 161 9.23 -2.13 -10.07
C GLN A 161 7.93 -1.74 -9.38
N TYR A 162 7.19 -2.71 -8.84
CA TYR A 162 6.02 -2.48 -8.02
C TYR A 162 6.40 -1.58 -6.84
N TRP A 163 7.33 -2.01 -5.99
CA TRP A 163 7.75 -1.27 -4.80
C TRP A 163 8.56 -0.01 -5.14
N GLY A 164 9.41 -0.05 -6.16
CA GLY A 164 10.33 1.06 -6.46
C GLY A 164 9.77 2.14 -7.40
N ARG A 165 8.75 1.84 -8.22
CA ARG A 165 8.24 2.77 -9.25
C ARG A 165 6.75 3.04 -9.16
N PHE A 166 5.96 2.11 -8.65
CA PHE A 166 4.50 2.23 -8.59
C PHE A 166 4.03 2.56 -7.17
N TRP A 167 4.35 1.74 -6.19
CA TRP A 167 3.82 1.80 -4.83
C TRP A 167 4.35 2.99 -4.03
N HIS A 168 3.46 3.61 -3.26
CA HIS A 168 3.69 4.57 -2.17
C HIS A 168 5.05 5.31 -2.22
N ARG A 169 5.22 6.20 -3.19
CA ARG A 169 6.51 6.87 -3.46
C ARG A 169 6.87 7.96 -2.45
N LEU A 170 5.93 8.36 -1.60
CA LEU A 170 6.11 9.42 -0.61
C LEU A 170 7.13 9.04 0.46
N VAL A 171 7.08 7.79 0.92
CA VAL A 171 7.91 7.29 2.03
C VAL A 171 9.31 6.85 1.61
N TYR A 172 9.54 6.64 0.32
CA TYR A 172 10.80 6.09 -0.20
C TYR A 172 12.03 6.92 0.18
N ARG A 173 11.99 8.24 -0.01
CA ARG A 173 13.15 9.11 0.27
C ARG A 173 13.49 9.19 1.76
N PRO A 174 12.53 9.40 2.69
CA PRO A 174 12.78 9.32 4.12
C PRO A 174 13.44 8.00 4.53
N TYR A 175 12.89 6.88 4.08
CA TYR A 175 13.41 5.56 4.43
C TYR A 175 14.81 5.34 3.88
N LEU A 176 15.06 5.74 2.63
CA LEU A 176 16.39 5.67 2.02
C LEU A 176 17.39 6.59 2.74
N GLY A 177 16.96 7.78 3.17
CA GLY A 177 17.78 8.72 3.94
C GLY A 177 18.23 8.09 5.26
N LEU A 178 17.31 7.49 6.01
CA LEU A 178 17.62 6.79 7.25
C LEU A 178 18.50 5.55 7.00
N ALA A 179 18.23 4.77 5.95
CA ALA A 179 19.07 3.65 5.53
C ALA A 179 20.51 4.08 5.22
N ARG A 180 20.71 5.23 4.55
CA ARG A 180 22.04 5.79 4.27
C ARG A 180 22.77 6.24 5.53
N VAL A 181 22.06 6.83 6.49
CA VAL A 181 22.67 7.19 7.79
C VAL A 181 23.23 5.95 8.48
N VAL A 182 22.47 4.86 8.49
CA VAL A 182 22.92 3.57 9.04
C VAL A 182 24.09 3.00 8.24
N ALA A 183 24.00 2.99 6.90
CA ALA A 183 25.07 2.49 6.03
C ALA A 183 26.40 3.24 6.23
N ASN A 184 26.33 4.57 6.35
CA ASN A 184 27.49 5.42 6.62
C ASN A 184 28.13 5.11 7.97
N LYS A 185 27.32 4.96 9.02
CA LYS A 185 27.78 4.63 10.38
C LYS A 185 28.44 3.26 10.45
N LEU A 186 27.94 2.29 9.69
CA LEU A 186 28.47 0.93 9.63
C LEU A 186 29.54 0.75 8.55
N HIS A 187 29.98 1.82 7.89
CA HIS A 187 31.00 1.79 6.84
C HIS A 187 30.68 0.82 5.68
N TYR A 188 29.39 0.56 5.41
CA TYR A 188 28.95 -0.34 4.32
C TYR A 188 29.29 0.19 2.92
N ASN A 189 29.49 1.51 2.79
CA ASN A 189 29.83 2.15 1.51
C ASN A 189 31.17 1.66 0.94
N TYR A 190 32.05 1.07 1.76
CA TYR A 190 33.35 0.56 1.32
C TYR A 190 33.29 -0.89 0.83
N LEU A 191 32.14 -1.58 0.98
CA LEU A 191 31.96 -2.98 0.58
C LEU A 191 31.58 -3.15 -0.90
N GLY A 192 31.51 -2.05 -1.65
CA GLY A 192 31.23 -2.01 -3.08
C GLY A 192 29.76 -1.76 -3.44
N LEU A 193 29.55 -1.22 -4.65
CA LEU A 193 28.27 -0.64 -5.10
C LEU A 193 27.09 -1.63 -5.06
N ARG A 194 27.33 -2.92 -5.30
CA ARG A 194 26.27 -3.94 -5.29
C ARG A 194 25.81 -4.25 -3.87
N PHE A 195 26.76 -4.40 -2.94
CA PHE A 195 26.46 -4.66 -1.53
C PHE A 195 25.78 -3.46 -0.89
N GLU A 196 26.25 -2.24 -1.18
CA GLU A 196 25.61 -1.01 -0.71
C GLU A 196 24.14 -0.92 -1.16
N LYS A 197 23.87 -1.14 -2.46
CA LYS A 197 22.50 -1.12 -2.99
C LYS A 197 21.60 -2.18 -2.34
N CYS A 198 22.14 -3.38 -2.13
CA CYS A 198 21.43 -4.48 -1.48
C CYS A 198 21.09 -4.14 -0.02
N PHE A 199 22.07 -3.64 0.72
CA PHE A 199 21.92 -3.21 2.11
C PHE A 199 20.91 -2.06 2.25
N LEU A 200 21.00 -1.04 1.39
CA LEU A 200 20.07 0.08 1.38
C LEU A 200 18.64 -0.38 1.07
N ALA A 201 18.47 -1.32 0.13
CA ALA A 201 17.17 -1.91 -0.16
C ALA A 201 16.62 -2.68 1.06
N PHE A 202 17.42 -3.55 1.67
CA PHE A 202 17.04 -4.28 2.89
C PHE A 202 16.62 -3.32 4.01
N MET A 203 17.45 -2.32 4.31
CA MET A 203 17.16 -1.33 5.35
C MET A 203 15.91 -0.52 5.05
N THR A 204 15.67 -0.17 3.78
CA THR A 204 14.44 0.53 3.38
C THR A 204 13.19 -0.31 3.70
N PHE A 205 13.21 -1.61 3.41
CA PHE A 205 12.11 -2.52 3.75
C PHE A 205 11.98 -2.72 5.26
N LEU A 206 13.09 -2.88 5.99
CA LEU A 206 13.08 -3.02 7.44
C LEU A 206 12.47 -1.79 8.13
N ILE A 207 12.89 -0.58 7.75
CA ILE A 207 12.34 0.68 8.26
C ILE A 207 10.85 0.80 7.93
N SER A 208 10.44 0.37 6.72
CA SER A 208 9.02 0.31 6.35
C SER A 208 8.24 -0.62 7.27
N GLY A 209 8.75 -1.82 7.57
CA GLY A 209 8.12 -2.75 8.50
C GLY A 209 8.03 -2.18 9.93
N MET A 210 9.08 -1.52 10.42
CA MET A 210 9.05 -0.84 11.71
C MET A 210 8.03 0.30 11.77
N ALA A 211 7.79 1.00 10.66
CA ALA A 211 6.74 2.02 10.61
C ALA A 211 5.34 1.40 10.74
N HIS A 212 5.13 0.20 10.19
CA HIS A 212 3.87 -0.54 10.33
C HIS A 212 3.65 -1.09 11.73
N VAL A 213 4.71 -1.56 12.41
CA VAL A 213 4.65 -1.94 13.84
C VAL A 213 4.04 -0.84 14.70
N ILE A 214 4.39 0.42 14.45
CA ILE A 214 3.87 1.55 15.22
C ILE A 214 2.35 1.67 15.06
N VAL A 215 1.81 1.36 13.88
CA VAL A 215 0.36 1.36 13.61
C VAL A 215 -0.29 0.17 14.31
N SER A 216 0.25 -1.03 14.15
CA SER A 216 -0.29 -2.26 14.77
C SER A 216 -0.28 -2.20 16.31
N LEU A 217 0.73 -1.56 16.89
CA LEU A 217 0.77 -1.30 18.34
C LEU A 217 -0.25 -0.26 18.80
N GLN A 218 -0.59 0.73 17.97
CA GLN A 218 -1.67 1.70 18.27
C GLN A 218 -3.05 1.02 18.25
N GLU A 219 -3.21 -0.03 17.46
CA GLU A 219 -4.43 -0.83 17.37
C GLU A 219 -4.52 -1.91 18.46
N GLY A 220 -3.42 -2.16 19.18
CA GLY A 220 -3.35 -3.11 20.31
C GLY A 220 -2.91 -4.53 19.92
N ASN A 221 -2.47 -4.74 18.67
CA ASN A 221 -2.17 -6.06 18.12
C ASN A 221 -0.66 -6.35 18.09
N ILE A 222 -0.13 -6.89 19.19
CA ILE A 222 1.31 -7.20 19.32
C ILE A 222 1.77 -8.32 18.36
N VAL A 223 0.89 -9.28 18.06
CA VAL A 223 1.22 -10.38 17.13
C VAL A 223 1.42 -9.84 15.71
N GLU A 224 0.53 -8.94 15.27
CA GLU A 224 0.62 -8.30 13.95
C GLU A 224 1.89 -7.47 13.78
N ALA A 225 2.37 -6.82 14.86
CA ALA A 225 3.63 -6.08 14.80
C ALA A 225 4.83 -6.94 14.36
N VAL A 226 4.93 -8.20 14.82
CA VAL A 226 6.03 -9.08 14.39
C VAL A 226 5.84 -9.51 12.94
N ASP A 227 4.60 -9.80 12.56
CA ASP A 227 4.25 -10.21 11.20
C ASP A 227 4.49 -9.10 10.17
N ASP A 228 4.28 -7.83 10.54
CA ASP A 228 4.60 -6.66 9.71
C ASP A 228 6.07 -6.64 9.31
N VAL A 229 6.97 -6.70 10.29
CA VAL A 229 8.42 -6.66 10.03
C VAL A 229 8.83 -7.85 9.19
N ALA A 230 8.33 -9.04 9.52
CA ALA A 230 8.59 -10.25 8.77
C ALA A 230 8.13 -10.12 7.31
N PHE A 231 6.93 -9.60 7.07
CA PHE A 231 6.37 -9.40 5.73
C PHE A 231 7.23 -8.48 4.87
N TYR A 232 7.63 -7.31 5.39
CA TYR A 232 8.46 -6.38 4.62
C TYR A 232 9.87 -6.93 4.36
N CYS A 233 10.47 -7.63 5.33
CA CYS A 233 11.74 -8.34 5.11
C CYS A 233 11.61 -9.45 4.06
N MET A 234 10.52 -10.20 4.07
CA MET A 234 10.24 -11.23 3.05
C MET A 234 10.06 -10.61 1.66
N ASN A 235 9.43 -9.45 1.54
CA ASN A 235 9.33 -8.74 0.26
C ASN A 235 10.72 -8.40 -0.30
N PHE A 236 11.66 -7.95 0.54
CA PHE A 236 13.04 -7.75 0.11
C PHE A 236 13.68 -9.04 -0.40
N LEU A 237 13.54 -10.15 0.33
CA LEU A 237 14.10 -11.45 -0.09
C LEU A 237 13.53 -11.92 -1.43
N VAL A 238 12.21 -11.80 -1.62
CA VAL A 238 11.55 -12.16 -2.88
C VAL A 238 12.04 -11.26 -4.02
N ILE A 239 12.24 -9.96 -3.79
CA ILE A 239 12.81 -9.05 -4.80
C ILE A 239 14.26 -9.41 -5.13
N ALA A 240 15.07 -9.79 -4.15
CA ALA A 240 16.45 -10.22 -4.37
C ALA A 240 16.48 -11.49 -5.24
N ILE A 241 15.63 -12.48 -4.93
CA ILE A 241 15.47 -13.70 -5.73
C ILE A 241 14.94 -13.36 -7.13
N GLU A 242 13.93 -12.51 -7.26
CA GLU A 242 13.42 -12.01 -8.55
C GLU A 242 14.56 -11.41 -9.39
N GLY A 243 15.42 -10.61 -8.78
CA GLY A 243 16.59 -10.02 -9.44
C GLY A 243 17.58 -11.07 -9.96
N MET A 244 17.82 -12.13 -9.20
CA MET A 244 18.66 -13.26 -9.62
C MET A 244 18.03 -14.02 -10.80
N VAL A 245 16.73 -14.32 -10.73
CA VAL A 245 15.98 -15.02 -11.79
C VAL A 245 15.95 -14.20 -13.08
N ILE A 246 15.66 -12.90 -13.00
CA ILE A 246 15.71 -11.99 -14.16
C ILE A 246 17.13 -11.90 -14.74
N GLY A 247 18.15 -11.88 -13.88
CA GLY A 247 19.55 -11.91 -14.30
C GLY A 247 19.89 -13.18 -15.09
N ALA A 248 19.50 -14.35 -14.56
CA ALA A 248 19.70 -15.64 -15.21
C ALA A 248 18.90 -15.76 -16.52
N ALA A 249 17.69 -15.20 -16.58
CA ALA A 249 16.84 -15.20 -17.77
C ALA A 249 17.20 -14.09 -18.78
N SER A 250 18.17 -13.23 -18.48
CA SER A 250 18.57 -12.12 -19.36
C SER A 250 19.01 -12.54 -20.78
N PRO A 251 19.64 -13.71 -21.01
CA PRO A 251 19.96 -14.16 -22.37
C PRO A 251 18.72 -14.49 -23.21
N LEU A 252 17.58 -14.81 -22.59
CA LEU A 252 16.32 -15.08 -23.29
C LEU A 252 15.61 -13.79 -23.74
N ARG A 253 16.03 -12.63 -23.20
CA ARG A 253 15.36 -11.35 -23.40
C ARG A 253 15.25 -10.91 -24.86
N PRO A 254 16.27 -11.06 -25.72
CA PRO A 254 16.18 -10.70 -27.14
C PRO A 254 15.20 -11.57 -27.94
N PHE A 255 14.93 -12.80 -27.50
CA PHE A 255 14.13 -13.78 -28.23
C PHE A 255 12.62 -13.67 -27.95
N LEU A 256 12.23 -12.89 -26.95
CA LEU A 256 10.83 -12.74 -26.52
C LEU A 256 10.34 -11.31 -26.74
N PRO A 257 9.14 -11.11 -27.31
CA PRO A 257 8.55 -9.78 -27.44
C PRO A 257 8.45 -9.07 -26.09
N ARG A 258 8.63 -7.75 -26.09
CA ARG A 258 8.54 -6.93 -24.86
C ARG A 258 7.20 -7.08 -24.14
N LEU A 259 6.12 -7.31 -24.89
CA LEU A 259 4.79 -7.50 -24.33
C LEU A 259 4.69 -8.81 -23.55
N CYS A 260 5.26 -9.91 -24.06
CA CYS A 260 5.30 -11.20 -23.38
C CYS A 260 6.06 -11.11 -22.05
N TRP A 261 7.21 -10.43 -22.03
CA TRP A 261 7.95 -10.18 -20.79
C TRP A 261 7.14 -9.41 -19.76
N LYS A 262 6.41 -8.37 -20.20
CA LYS A 262 5.53 -7.62 -19.31
C LYS A 262 4.37 -8.47 -18.81
N ALA A 263 3.75 -9.27 -19.67
CA ALA A 263 2.63 -10.14 -19.31
C ALA A 263 3.05 -11.17 -18.26
N VAL A 264 4.17 -11.88 -18.49
CA VAL A 264 4.75 -12.81 -17.51
C VAL A 264 5.05 -12.10 -16.19
N GLY A 265 5.60 -10.89 -16.26
CA GLY A 265 5.85 -10.06 -15.09
C GLY A 265 4.61 -9.66 -14.30
N PHE A 266 3.52 -9.29 -14.99
CA PHE A 266 2.24 -9.00 -14.32
C PHE A 266 1.62 -10.24 -13.69
N VAL A 267 1.69 -11.39 -14.38
CA VAL A 267 1.25 -12.67 -13.81
C VAL A 267 2.05 -12.97 -12.54
N TRP A 268 3.38 -12.80 -12.57
CA TRP A 268 4.23 -12.99 -11.39
C TRP A 268 3.85 -12.07 -10.22
N VAL A 269 3.69 -10.77 -10.46
CA VAL A 269 3.26 -9.82 -9.41
C VAL A 269 1.89 -10.19 -8.86
N PHE A 270 0.95 -10.59 -9.72
CA PHE A 270 -0.36 -11.07 -9.29
C PHE A 270 -0.26 -12.35 -8.45
N THR A 271 0.52 -13.34 -8.89
CA THR A 271 0.74 -14.60 -8.14
C THR A 271 1.37 -14.34 -6.77
N PHE A 272 2.31 -13.40 -6.68
CA PHE A 272 2.88 -12.98 -5.40
C PHE A 272 1.79 -12.44 -4.46
N TRP A 273 0.96 -11.50 -4.93
CA TRP A 273 -0.12 -10.93 -4.12
C TRP A 273 -1.26 -11.92 -3.84
N PHE A 274 -1.51 -12.87 -4.74
CA PHE A 274 -2.43 -13.99 -4.55
C PHE A 274 -2.02 -14.89 -3.38
N TRP A 275 -0.71 -15.04 -3.18
CA TRP A 275 -0.16 -15.76 -2.04
C TRP A 275 -0.08 -14.86 -0.79
N ALA A 276 0.37 -13.61 -0.93
CA ALA A 276 0.71 -12.73 0.16
C ALA A 276 -0.48 -12.01 0.81
N ALA A 277 -1.40 -11.44 0.03
CA ALA A 277 -2.49 -10.60 0.56
C ALA A 277 -3.41 -11.37 1.54
N PRO A 278 -3.78 -12.64 1.29
CA PRO A 278 -4.55 -13.43 2.24
C PRO A 278 -3.89 -13.61 3.61
N LYS A 279 -2.56 -13.75 3.65
CA LYS A 279 -1.83 -13.92 4.92
C LYS A 279 -1.93 -12.68 5.81
N TRP A 280 -2.10 -11.53 5.18
CA TRP A 280 -2.23 -10.26 5.86
C TRP A 280 -3.68 -10.01 6.30
N ALA A 281 -4.63 -10.16 5.37
CA ALA A 281 -5.97 -9.60 5.54
C ALA A 281 -7.09 -10.62 5.79
N TYR A 282 -6.84 -11.94 5.69
CA TYR A 282 -7.91 -12.93 5.94
C TYR A 282 -8.37 -12.94 7.40
N HIS A 283 -7.44 -12.73 8.34
CA HIS A 283 -7.75 -12.64 9.77
C HIS A 283 -8.83 -11.57 10.04
N GLU A 284 -8.64 -10.35 9.54
CA GLU A 284 -9.58 -9.24 9.73
C GLU A 284 -10.97 -9.56 9.16
N VAL A 285 -11.00 -10.13 7.95
CA VAL A 285 -12.25 -10.52 7.27
C VAL A 285 -12.97 -11.63 8.03
N HIS A 286 -12.22 -12.63 8.50
CA HIS A 286 -12.76 -13.73 9.29
C HIS A 286 -13.40 -13.23 10.58
N GLU A 287 -12.73 -12.34 11.31
CA GLU A 287 -13.29 -11.74 12.52
C GLU A 287 -14.55 -10.92 12.24
N GLU A 288 -14.56 -10.13 11.17
CA GLU A 288 -15.72 -9.32 10.79
C GLU A 288 -16.93 -10.18 10.45
N LEU A 289 -16.72 -11.29 9.71
CA LEU A 289 -17.76 -12.25 9.40
C LEU A 289 -18.28 -12.98 10.66
N LEU A 290 -17.41 -13.36 11.59
CA LEU A 290 -17.84 -13.94 12.88
C LEU A 290 -18.70 -12.97 13.68
N LYS A 291 -18.29 -11.69 13.77
CA LYS A 291 -19.06 -10.63 14.44
C LYS A 291 -20.42 -10.42 13.77
N GLU A 292 -20.50 -10.54 12.45
CA GLU A 292 -21.75 -10.45 11.70
C GLU A 292 -22.67 -11.66 11.97
N VAL A 293 -22.14 -12.88 11.98
CA VAL A 293 -22.88 -14.09 12.34
C VAL A 293 -23.44 -13.99 13.77
N GLU A 294 -22.62 -13.53 14.71
CA GLU A 294 -23.05 -13.32 16.09
C GLU A 294 -24.18 -12.28 16.20
N ARG A 295 -24.07 -11.16 15.48
CA ARG A 295 -25.12 -10.13 15.42
C ARG A 295 -26.44 -10.69 14.87
N ARG A 296 -26.38 -11.52 13.82
CA ARG A 296 -27.57 -12.18 13.26
C ARG A 296 -28.20 -13.16 14.24
N ASN A 297 -27.40 -13.99 14.90
CA ASN A 297 -27.88 -14.95 15.89
C ASN A 297 -28.56 -14.25 17.08
N ARG A 298 -27.98 -13.15 17.57
CA ARG A 298 -28.59 -12.33 18.63
C ARG A 298 -29.93 -11.73 18.19
N ALA A 299 -30.00 -11.18 16.97
CA ALA A 299 -31.24 -10.61 16.43
C ALA A 299 -32.35 -11.66 16.29
N GLN A 300 -32.01 -12.85 15.77
CA GLN A 300 -32.95 -13.98 15.67
C GLN A 300 -33.43 -14.45 17.05
N GLY A 301 -32.52 -14.56 18.04
CA GLY A 301 -32.88 -14.91 19.41
C GLY A 301 -33.84 -13.89 20.04
N LEU A 302 -33.60 -12.59 19.85
CA LEU A 302 -34.50 -11.53 20.31
C LEU A 302 -35.88 -11.60 19.63
N GLN A 303 -35.94 -11.87 18.32
CA GLN A 303 -37.19 -12.06 17.60
C GLN A 303 -37.98 -13.27 18.12
N MET A 304 -37.30 -14.40 18.37
CA MET A 304 -37.92 -15.57 18.97
C MET A 304 -38.48 -15.26 20.35
N ILE A 305 -37.73 -14.58 21.22
CA ILE A 305 -38.20 -14.18 22.55
C ILE A 305 -39.41 -13.23 22.45
N SER A 306 -39.36 -12.23 21.56
CA SER A 306 -40.49 -11.30 21.34
C SER A 306 -41.75 -12.05 20.90
N SER A 307 -41.61 -13.01 19.98
CA SER A 307 -42.71 -13.85 19.50
C SER A 307 -43.29 -14.75 20.60
N LEU A 308 -42.45 -15.29 21.49
CA LEU A 308 -42.87 -16.10 22.63
C LEU A 308 -43.57 -15.27 23.71
N LEU A 309 -43.19 -14.00 23.89
CA LEU A 309 -43.79 -13.09 24.85
C LEU A 309 -45.07 -12.41 24.34
N GLY A 310 -45.51 -12.71 23.11
CA GLY A 310 -46.69 -12.09 22.50
C GLY A 310 -46.52 -10.58 22.24
N MET A 311 -45.28 -10.09 22.21
CA MET A 311 -44.93 -8.72 21.89
C MET A 311 -44.71 -8.63 20.38
N ASN A 312 -45.79 -8.43 19.62
CA ASN A 312 -45.73 -8.10 18.19
C ASN A 312 -46.05 -6.62 17.97
#